data_AF-A0A410FU76-F1
#
_entry.id   AF-A0A410FU76-F1
#
_cell.length_a   1.000
_cell.length_b   1.000
_cell.length_c   1.000
_cell.angle_alpha   90.00
_cell.angle_beta   90.00
_cell.angle_gamma   90.00
#
_symmetry.space_group_name_H-M   'P 1'
#
loop_
_entity.id
_entity.type
_entity.pdbx_description
1 polymer ?
#
loop_
_entity_poly.entity_id
_entity_poly.type
_entity_poly.pdbx_seq_one_letter_code
_entity_poly.pdbx_strand_id
1 'polypeptide(L)'
;MIRSGIVRENRYFDSMFLMQVRQRMEREPGIRQAAAVMGTATNKELLTRLGFAGSWLASAGPNDLVVAVEGEDAAVVHAVLDRVEEFFTQKQRERETRPRALADGLVALPEANLAVISVPGRFAAREARAALERGLNVFLFSSNVSVEDEVALKELARARGLLVMGPDCGTAIIRGIGVGFANAVRRGPIGVVGSSGTGLQEVTSLVHQSGLGVSHAIGTGSRDLSEAVGGLTTWSALEALAADPDTEVVVVVAKPPAARMLAALRARLQEFPKPVVACLLGTAAPDRSSGGVQWAATLDAAAARAVRMAGGQPVVPERPDLAAWGKTAAGERARMDGGQKYIRGVFAGGTFCYEAQHVLAQAGLVVRSNAPLDRRRVLDDPMRSVGHALLDLGDEHFTEGRAHPMIDPALRQERVLLEARDPEVAVVLLDFILGYNAAPDPVGDLLPVIREAKRAAVERGGYVSVVASVCGTDGDPQGLRSQVAALEEVGVVVLPSNAQAAAYGVVVIGGAR
;
A
#
# COMPACT_ATOMS: atom_id res chain seq x y z
N MET A 1 2.70 36.15 16.79
CA MET A 1 1.91 35.02 16.26
C MET A 1 0.48 35.45 16.10
N ILE A 2 -0.04 35.37 14.90
CA ILE A 2 -1.40 35.74 14.53
C ILE A 2 -2.21 34.46 14.38
N ARG A 3 -3.37 34.39 15.03
CA ARG A 3 -4.35 33.31 14.87
C ARG A 3 -5.59 33.88 14.21
N SER A 4 -6.02 33.26 13.13
CA SER A 4 -7.26 33.60 12.47
C SER A 4 -7.98 32.34 12.03
N GLY A 5 -9.27 32.46 11.75
CA GLY A 5 -10.06 31.36 11.24
C GLY A 5 -11.30 31.84 10.53
N ILE A 6 -11.83 30.96 9.69
CA ILE A 6 -13.05 31.17 8.92
C ILE A 6 -14.02 30.02 9.20
N VAL A 7 -15.31 30.35 9.23
CA VAL A 7 -16.39 29.38 9.26
C VAL A 7 -17.18 29.51 7.97
N ARG A 8 -17.54 28.38 7.36
CA ARG A 8 -18.44 28.34 6.21
C ARG A 8 -19.61 27.42 6.53
N GLU A 9 -20.78 28.04 6.58
CA GLU A 9 -22.02 27.38 6.94
C GLU A 9 -22.39 26.30 5.93
N ASN A 10 -22.86 25.16 6.43
CA ASN A 10 -23.37 24.03 5.63
C ASN A 10 -22.42 23.52 4.53
N ARG A 11 -21.10 23.67 4.72
CA ARG A 11 -20.08 23.14 3.81
C ARG A 11 -19.46 21.86 4.37
N TYR A 12 -19.99 20.71 3.98
CA TYR A 12 -19.45 19.41 4.37
C TYR A 12 -18.33 18.93 3.43
N PHE A 13 -17.20 18.52 4.00
CA PHE A 13 -16.13 17.79 3.31
C PHE A 13 -15.72 16.57 4.14
N ASP A 14 -15.23 15.52 3.48
CA ASP A 14 -14.70 14.35 4.19
C ASP A 14 -13.40 14.66 4.93
N SER A 15 -13.09 13.85 5.94
CA SER A 15 -11.93 14.06 6.81
C SER A 15 -10.59 13.95 6.07
N MET A 16 -10.50 13.17 5.00
CA MET A 16 -9.27 13.00 4.21
C MET A 16 -8.94 14.26 3.44
N PHE A 17 -9.94 14.84 2.77
CA PHE A 17 -9.80 16.11 2.08
C PHE A 17 -9.40 17.22 3.05
N LEU A 18 -10.05 17.29 4.22
CA LEU A 18 -9.73 18.27 5.24
C LEU A 18 -8.31 18.09 5.81
N MET A 19 -7.86 16.84 5.98
CA MET A 19 -6.48 16.54 6.37
C MET A 19 -5.46 17.00 5.31
N GLN A 20 -5.73 16.77 4.03
CA GLN A 20 -4.88 17.25 2.93
C GLN A 20 -4.81 18.78 2.89
N VAL A 21 -5.95 19.46 3.09
CA VAL A 21 -5.99 20.93 3.18
C VAL A 21 -5.16 21.42 4.37
N ARG A 22 -5.29 20.76 5.53
CA ARG A 22 -4.45 21.06 6.70
C ARG A 22 -2.97 20.93 6.40
N GLN A 23 -2.53 19.78 5.89
CA GLN A 23 -1.12 19.53 5.58
C GLN A 23 -0.58 20.55 4.57
N ARG A 24 -1.39 20.94 3.58
CA ARG A 24 -1.02 21.96 2.60
C ARG A 24 -0.83 23.32 3.26
N MET A 25 -1.72 23.73 4.17
CA MET A 25 -1.56 24.96 4.94
C MET A 25 -0.28 24.93 5.79
N GLU A 26 0.00 23.80 6.46
CA GLU A 26 1.18 23.65 7.32
C GLU A 26 2.51 23.63 6.54
N ARG A 27 2.48 23.41 5.21
CA ARG A 27 3.66 23.48 4.34
C ARG A 27 3.99 24.91 3.86
N GLU A 28 3.11 25.87 4.08
CA GLU A 28 3.32 27.26 3.65
C GLU A 28 4.32 27.97 4.59
N PRO A 29 5.35 28.65 4.06
CA PRO A 29 6.30 29.40 4.89
C PRO A 29 5.59 30.42 5.80
N GLY A 30 5.97 30.46 7.08
CA GLY A 30 5.38 31.35 8.07
C GLY A 30 4.10 30.83 8.72
N ILE A 31 3.60 29.64 8.35
CA ILE A 31 2.54 28.93 9.06
C ILE A 31 3.13 27.97 10.08
N ARG A 32 2.66 28.06 11.33
CA ARG A 32 3.13 27.22 12.44
C ARG A 32 2.19 26.06 12.73
N GLN A 33 0.88 26.31 12.68
CA GLN A 33 -0.13 25.28 12.87
C GLN A 33 -1.38 25.65 12.08
N ALA A 34 -2.07 24.65 11.56
CA ALA A 34 -3.33 24.85 10.89
C ALA A 34 -4.30 23.70 11.19
N ALA A 35 -5.58 23.96 10.97
CA ALA A 35 -6.64 22.98 11.11
C ALA A 35 -7.73 23.26 10.08
N ALA A 36 -8.25 22.19 9.47
CA ALA A 36 -9.47 22.21 8.69
C ALA A 36 -10.32 21.06 9.21
N VAL A 37 -11.50 21.36 9.77
CA VAL A 37 -12.34 20.39 10.47
C VAL A 37 -13.82 20.74 10.32
N MET A 38 -14.70 19.78 10.56
CA MET A 38 -16.13 20.06 10.75
C MET A 38 -16.38 20.65 12.14
N GLY A 39 -17.34 21.56 12.29
CA GLY A 39 -17.70 22.27 13.54
C GLY A 39 -18.38 21.42 14.62
N THR A 40 -18.01 20.14 14.74
CA THR A 40 -18.50 19.24 15.80
C THR A 40 -17.99 19.69 17.17
N ALA A 41 -18.67 19.31 18.26
CA ALA A 41 -18.25 19.66 19.62
C ALA A 41 -16.80 19.25 19.92
N THR A 42 -16.44 18.01 19.58
CA THR A 42 -15.07 17.46 19.75
C THR A 42 -14.01 18.26 18.99
N ASN A 43 -14.30 18.67 17.76
CA ASN A 43 -13.36 19.45 16.96
C ASN A 43 -13.21 20.88 17.47
N LYS A 44 -14.29 21.49 18.00
CA LYS A 44 -14.24 22.80 18.64
C LYS A 44 -13.38 22.76 19.92
N GLU A 45 -13.48 21.71 20.71
CA GLU A 45 -12.62 21.49 21.88
C GLU A 45 -11.15 21.30 21.47
N LEU A 46 -10.89 20.56 20.39
CA LEU A 46 -9.55 20.42 19.82
C LEU A 46 -8.97 21.78 19.42
N LEU A 47 -9.71 22.58 18.65
CA LEU A 47 -9.28 23.92 18.21
C LEU A 47 -9.04 24.86 19.40
N THR A 48 -9.88 24.79 20.43
CA THR A 48 -9.71 25.56 21.66
C THR A 48 -8.41 25.18 22.38
N ARG A 49 -8.10 23.88 22.47
CA ARG A 49 -6.83 23.39 23.04
C ARG A 49 -5.61 23.83 22.24
N LEU A 50 -5.75 23.98 20.91
CA LEU A 50 -4.72 24.53 20.02
C LEU A 50 -4.58 26.06 20.14
N GLY A 51 -5.38 26.72 20.98
CA GLY A 51 -5.30 28.15 21.23
C GLY A 51 -6.13 29.00 20.26
N PHE A 52 -6.98 28.38 19.43
CA PHE A 52 -7.96 29.08 18.62
C PHE A 52 -9.22 29.35 19.44
N ALA A 53 -9.56 30.61 19.62
CA ALA A 53 -10.74 31.03 20.35
C ALA A 53 -11.41 32.22 19.65
N GLY A 54 -12.74 32.31 19.75
CA GLY A 54 -13.52 33.40 19.20
C GLY A 54 -15.00 33.05 19.09
N SER A 55 -15.84 34.08 18.98
CA SER A 55 -17.29 33.91 18.78
C SER A 55 -17.61 33.12 17.51
N TRP A 56 -16.80 33.30 16.46
CA TRP A 56 -16.89 32.55 15.20
C TRP A 56 -16.77 31.03 15.39
N LEU A 57 -15.92 30.56 16.32
CA LEU A 57 -15.75 29.14 16.60
C LEU A 57 -16.92 28.58 17.42
N ALA A 58 -17.43 29.38 18.37
CA ALA A 58 -18.56 28.99 19.21
C ALA A 58 -19.85 28.81 18.39
N SER A 59 -20.06 29.65 17.37
CA SER A 59 -21.24 29.62 16.50
C SER A 59 -21.23 28.50 15.46
N ALA A 60 -20.08 27.84 15.21
CA ALA A 60 -19.99 26.78 14.23
C ALA A 60 -20.80 25.53 14.65
N GLY A 61 -21.68 25.08 13.78
CA GLY A 61 -22.45 23.85 13.88
C GLY A 61 -21.72 22.63 13.28
N PRO A 62 -22.25 21.41 13.50
CA PRO A 62 -21.61 20.16 13.05
C PRO A 62 -21.48 20.02 11.52
N ASN A 63 -22.28 20.77 10.76
CA ASN A 63 -22.25 20.78 9.29
C ASN A 63 -21.39 21.91 8.72
N ASP A 64 -20.79 22.73 9.58
CA ASP A 64 -20.02 23.90 9.15
C ASP A 64 -18.55 23.53 9.02
N LEU A 65 -17.92 24.03 7.98
CA LEU A 65 -16.48 23.93 7.80
C LEU A 65 -15.80 24.99 8.66
N VAL A 66 -14.85 24.56 9.48
CA VAL A 66 -14.01 25.43 10.30
C VAL A 66 -12.57 25.29 9.83
N VAL A 67 -11.97 26.40 9.42
CA VAL A 67 -10.55 26.48 9.06
C VAL A 67 -9.88 27.46 10.00
N ALA A 68 -8.77 27.06 10.61
CA ALA A 68 -8.04 27.86 11.58
C ALA A 68 -6.54 27.79 11.29
N VAL A 69 -5.85 28.93 11.35
CA VAL A 69 -4.44 29.06 10.97
C VAL A 69 -3.72 29.96 11.98
N GLU A 70 -2.57 29.50 12.46
CA GLU A 70 -1.61 30.30 13.21
C GLU A 70 -0.34 30.51 12.39
N GLY A 71 0.06 31.77 12.24
CA GLY A 71 1.27 32.14 11.52
C GLY A 71 2.05 33.28 12.17
N GLU A 72 3.20 33.57 11.57
CA GLU A 72 4.14 34.58 12.05
C GLU A 72 3.59 36.00 11.89
N ASP A 73 2.94 36.28 10.76
CA ASP A 73 2.32 37.58 10.44
C ASP A 73 0.88 37.45 9.90
N ALA A 74 0.15 38.57 9.94
CA ALA A 74 -1.25 38.60 9.55
C ALA A 74 -1.47 38.47 8.03
N ALA A 75 -0.56 38.99 7.20
CA ALA A 75 -0.70 38.94 5.75
C ALA A 75 -0.53 37.51 5.23
N VAL A 76 0.43 36.76 5.76
CA VAL A 76 0.59 35.33 5.44
C VAL A 76 -0.63 34.53 5.87
N VAL A 77 -1.14 34.75 7.09
CA VAL A 77 -2.35 34.05 7.57
C VAL A 77 -3.57 34.32 6.68
N HIS A 78 -3.82 35.57 6.30
CA HIS A 78 -4.95 35.90 5.41
C HIS A 78 -4.76 35.32 4.00
N ALA A 79 -3.56 35.42 3.43
CA ALA A 79 -3.28 34.87 2.10
C ALA A 79 -3.47 33.35 2.03
N VAL A 80 -3.14 32.62 3.10
CA VAL A 80 -3.38 31.18 3.20
C VAL A 80 -4.87 30.89 3.31
N LEU A 81 -5.62 31.63 4.14
CA LEU A 81 -7.07 31.47 4.26
C LEU A 81 -7.81 31.73 2.94
N ASP A 82 -7.41 32.76 2.18
CA ASP A 82 -8.00 33.10 0.88
C ASP A 82 -7.76 31.98 -0.16
N ARG A 83 -6.52 31.47 -0.27
CA ARG A 83 -6.18 30.35 -1.17
C ARG A 83 -6.98 29.09 -0.84
N VAL A 84 -7.15 28.82 0.46
CA VAL A 84 -7.90 27.65 0.93
C VAL A 84 -9.39 27.80 0.62
N GLU A 85 -9.94 29.01 0.74
CA GLU A 85 -11.32 29.28 0.35
C GLU A 85 -11.57 29.09 -1.15
N GLU A 86 -10.64 29.52 -2.00
CA GLU A 86 -10.70 29.26 -3.44
C GLU A 86 -10.72 27.74 -3.73
N PHE A 87 -9.86 26.98 -3.05
CA PHE A 87 -9.80 25.52 -3.16
C PHE A 87 -11.11 24.84 -2.76
N PHE A 88 -11.71 25.24 -1.64
CA PHE A 88 -13.02 24.73 -1.21
C PHE A 88 -14.12 25.08 -2.23
N THR A 89 -14.10 26.28 -2.80
CA THR A 89 -15.09 26.75 -3.78
C THR A 89 -14.98 25.98 -5.10
N GLN A 90 -13.76 25.77 -5.59
CA GLN A 90 -13.51 24.92 -6.77
C GLN A 90 -14.01 23.50 -6.52
N LYS A 91 -13.71 22.92 -5.36
CA LYS A 91 -14.14 21.56 -5.01
C LYS A 91 -15.65 21.42 -4.91
N GLN A 92 -16.34 22.46 -4.42
CA GLN A 92 -17.78 22.49 -4.36
C GLN A 92 -18.41 22.49 -5.77
N ARG A 93 -17.89 23.32 -6.68
CA ARG A 93 -18.34 23.35 -8.09
C ARG A 93 -18.14 22.01 -8.78
N GLU A 94 -17.02 21.32 -8.53
CA GLU A 94 -16.81 19.95 -9.03
C GLU A 94 -17.82 18.94 -8.48
N ARG A 95 -18.28 19.10 -7.23
CA ARG A 95 -19.27 18.21 -6.63
C ARG A 95 -20.67 18.42 -7.19
N GLU A 96 -21.03 19.67 -7.46
CA GLU A 96 -22.36 20.01 -7.99
C GLU A 96 -22.57 19.51 -9.42
N THR A 97 -21.51 19.42 -10.22
CA THR A 97 -21.54 18.93 -11.60
C THR A 97 -21.43 17.40 -11.73
N ARG A 98 -21.11 16.69 -10.65
CA ARG A 98 -20.92 15.23 -10.68
C ARG A 98 -22.22 14.47 -10.41
N PRO A 99 -22.44 13.34 -11.11
CA PRO A 99 -23.51 12.40 -10.77
C PRO A 99 -23.46 11.97 -9.30
N ARG A 100 -24.63 11.89 -8.65
CA ARG A 100 -24.74 11.51 -7.23
C ARG A 100 -25.16 10.06 -7.02
N ALA A 101 -25.74 9.44 -8.05
CA ALA A 101 -26.13 8.05 -8.05
C ALA A 101 -25.53 7.32 -9.26
N LEU A 102 -25.38 6.00 -9.14
CA LEU A 102 -24.91 5.14 -10.22
C LEU A 102 -25.75 5.30 -11.50
N ALA A 103 -27.07 5.44 -11.37
CA ALA A 103 -27.97 5.62 -12.50
C ALA A 103 -27.64 6.91 -13.28
N ASP A 104 -27.48 8.04 -12.59
CA ASP A 104 -27.09 9.30 -13.21
C ASP A 104 -25.71 9.20 -13.86
N GLY A 105 -24.79 8.46 -13.23
CA GLY A 105 -23.45 8.20 -13.77
C GLY A 105 -23.49 7.45 -15.09
N LEU A 106 -24.39 6.47 -15.22
CA LEU A 106 -24.57 5.71 -16.47
C LEU A 106 -25.31 6.51 -17.55
N VAL A 107 -26.14 7.49 -17.19
CA VAL A 107 -26.66 8.44 -18.18
C VAL A 107 -25.53 9.32 -18.71
N ALA A 108 -24.62 9.75 -17.83
CA ALA A 108 -23.48 10.59 -18.21
C ALA A 108 -22.38 9.82 -18.97
N LEU A 109 -22.23 8.52 -18.72
CA LEU A 109 -21.24 7.64 -19.34
C LEU A 109 -21.87 6.29 -19.74
N PRO A 110 -22.67 6.23 -20.83
CA PRO A 110 -23.41 5.04 -21.23
C PRO A 110 -22.53 3.83 -21.59
N GLU A 111 -21.29 4.07 -22.00
CA GLU A 111 -20.30 3.06 -22.37
C GLU A 111 -19.47 2.51 -21.19
N ALA A 112 -19.75 2.98 -19.97
CA ALA A 112 -19.06 2.50 -18.79
C ALA A 112 -19.17 0.97 -18.68
N ASN A 113 -18.04 0.31 -18.39
CA ASN A 113 -17.98 -1.15 -18.23
C ASN A 113 -17.40 -1.60 -16.88
N LEU A 114 -17.02 -0.64 -16.03
CA LEU A 114 -16.42 -0.86 -14.71
C LEU A 114 -16.97 0.16 -13.71
N ALA A 115 -17.46 -0.31 -12.58
CA ALA A 115 -17.81 0.49 -11.42
C ALA A 115 -16.73 0.38 -10.33
N VAL A 116 -16.24 1.51 -9.83
CA VAL A 116 -15.27 1.58 -8.73
C VAL A 116 -16.00 1.95 -7.45
N ILE A 117 -15.98 1.08 -6.45
CA ILE A 117 -16.79 1.19 -5.23
C ILE A 117 -15.88 1.27 -4.00
N SER A 118 -15.85 2.45 -3.39
CA SER A 118 -15.06 2.82 -2.21
C SER A 118 -15.92 3.45 -1.09
N VAL A 119 -17.19 3.05 -1.01
CA VAL A 119 -18.11 3.46 0.07
C VAL A 119 -17.87 2.65 1.35
N PRO A 120 -18.37 3.04 2.53
CA PRO A 120 -18.25 2.22 3.73
C PRO A 120 -18.78 0.79 3.52
N GLY A 121 -18.08 -0.22 4.06
CA GLY A 121 -18.33 -1.66 3.80
C GLY A 121 -19.79 -2.10 3.92
N ARG A 122 -20.50 -1.59 4.94
CA ARG A 122 -21.94 -1.86 5.17
C ARG A 122 -22.86 -1.49 3.98
N PHE A 123 -22.42 -0.60 3.10
CA PHE A 123 -23.16 -0.20 1.90
C PHE A 123 -22.58 -0.80 0.61
N ALA A 124 -21.34 -1.28 0.66
CA ALA A 124 -20.56 -1.63 -0.52
C ALA A 124 -21.18 -2.81 -1.30
N ALA A 125 -21.71 -3.82 -0.60
CA ALA A 125 -22.37 -4.96 -1.23
C ALA A 125 -23.62 -4.57 -2.03
N ARG A 126 -24.42 -3.62 -1.51
CA ARG A 126 -25.62 -3.10 -2.19
C ARG A 126 -25.24 -2.39 -3.49
N GLU A 127 -24.25 -1.50 -3.44
CA GLU A 127 -23.79 -0.76 -4.61
C GLU A 127 -23.15 -1.69 -5.66
N ALA A 128 -22.38 -2.69 -5.22
CA ALA A 128 -21.77 -3.69 -6.10
C ALA A 128 -22.83 -4.53 -6.83
N ARG A 129 -23.85 -4.99 -6.10
CA ARG A 129 -24.97 -5.73 -6.71
C ARG A 129 -25.69 -4.88 -7.75
N ALA A 130 -25.98 -3.62 -7.43
CA ALA A 130 -26.64 -2.70 -8.34
C ALA A 130 -25.84 -2.44 -9.63
N ALA A 131 -24.51 -2.41 -9.54
CA ALA A 131 -23.61 -2.30 -10.68
C ALA A 131 -23.60 -3.56 -11.56
N LEU A 132 -23.50 -4.75 -10.94
CA LEU A 132 -23.53 -6.04 -11.65
C LEU A 132 -24.86 -6.28 -12.36
N GLU A 133 -25.97 -5.91 -11.73
CA GLU A 133 -27.31 -6.01 -12.32
C GLU A 133 -27.45 -5.17 -13.60
N ARG A 134 -26.65 -4.09 -13.72
CA ARG A 134 -26.58 -3.19 -14.87
C ARG A 134 -25.48 -3.56 -15.87
N GLY A 135 -24.81 -4.69 -15.70
CA GLY A 135 -23.82 -5.19 -16.66
C GLY A 135 -22.41 -4.64 -16.47
N LEU A 136 -22.11 -4.01 -15.33
CA LEU A 136 -20.78 -3.46 -15.05
C LEU A 136 -19.92 -4.49 -14.32
N ASN A 137 -18.64 -4.57 -14.70
CA ASN A 137 -17.63 -5.15 -13.81
C ASN A 137 -17.51 -4.29 -12.55
N VAL A 138 -17.03 -4.87 -11.46
CA VAL A 138 -16.88 -4.15 -10.19
C VAL A 138 -15.45 -4.23 -9.69
N PHE A 139 -14.88 -3.07 -9.37
CA PHE A 139 -13.74 -2.95 -8.48
C PHE A 139 -14.23 -2.53 -7.10
N LEU A 140 -14.17 -3.44 -6.14
CA LEU A 140 -14.66 -3.28 -4.79
C LEU A 140 -13.47 -3.04 -3.86
N PHE A 141 -13.08 -1.76 -3.74
CA PHE A 141 -12.01 -1.32 -2.84
C PHE A 141 -12.38 -1.54 -1.38
N SER A 142 -13.65 -1.34 -1.07
CA SER A 142 -14.22 -1.34 0.28
C SER A 142 -13.93 -2.66 1.01
N SER A 143 -13.41 -2.59 2.22
CA SER A 143 -13.30 -3.70 3.17
C SER A 143 -14.60 -3.84 3.99
N ASN A 144 -14.61 -4.71 5.01
CA ASN A 144 -15.77 -4.90 5.90
C ASN A 144 -17.07 -5.32 5.18
N VAL A 145 -16.93 -6.16 4.17
CA VAL A 145 -18.04 -6.86 3.51
C VAL A 145 -18.08 -8.29 4.02
N SER A 146 -19.28 -8.80 4.32
CA SER A 146 -19.46 -10.17 4.80
C SER A 146 -18.95 -11.20 3.78
N VAL A 147 -18.57 -12.39 4.25
CA VAL A 147 -18.10 -13.46 3.35
C VAL A 147 -19.26 -13.93 2.46
N GLU A 148 -20.46 -13.96 3.02
CA GLU A 148 -21.70 -14.34 2.34
C GLU A 148 -22.01 -13.36 1.19
N ASP A 149 -21.89 -12.06 1.43
CA ASP A 149 -22.06 -11.05 0.38
C ASP A 149 -20.96 -11.14 -0.68
N GLU A 150 -19.70 -11.34 -0.29
CA GLU A 150 -18.59 -11.53 -1.22
C GLU A 150 -18.85 -12.71 -2.18
N VAL A 151 -19.24 -13.87 -1.63
CA VAL A 151 -19.57 -15.06 -2.43
C VAL A 151 -20.75 -14.76 -3.35
N ALA A 152 -21.84 -14.21 -2.82
CA ALA A 152 -23.04 -13.91 -3.62
C ALA A 152 -22.77 -12.91 -4.76
N LEU A 153 -21.90 -11.91 -4.54
CA LEU A 153 -21.50 -10.95 -5.58
C LEU A 153 -20.65 -11.62 -6.66
N LYS A 154 -19.67 -12.43 -6.27
CA LYS A 154 -18.77 -13.13 -7.20
C LYS A 154 -19.50 -14.18 -8.02
N GLU A 155 -20.44 -14.91 -7.41
CA GLU A 155 -21.33 -15.85 -8.11
C GLU A 155 -22.22 -15.13 -9.13
N LEU A 156 -22.85 -14.01 -8.74
CA LEU A 156 -23.66 -13.19 -9.64
C LEU A 156 -22.83 -12.67 -10.82
N ALA A 157 -21.61 -12.22 -10.56
CA ALA A 157 -20.70 -11.74 -11.60
C ALA A 157 -20.34 -12.85 -12.58
N ARG A 158 -19.94 -14.02 -12.08
CA ARG A 158 -19.62 -15.19 -12.90
C ARG A 158 -20.81 -15.62 -13.76
N ALA A 159 -22.02 -15.67 -13.19
CA ALA A 159 -23.24 -16.01 -13.92
C ALA A 159 -23.57 -15.02 -15.06
N ARG A 160 -23.06 -13.79 -14.97
CA ARG A 160 -23.25 -12.73 -15.98
C ARG A 160 -22.03 -12.51 -16.89
N GLY A 161 -20.97 -13.30 -16.74
CA GLY A 161 -19.72 -13.09 -17.49
C GLY A 161 -18.98 -11.80 -17.10
N LEU A 162 -19.15 -11.34 -15.86
CA LEU A 162 -18.52 -10.15 -15.29
C LEU A 162 -17.49 -10.53 -14.22
N LEU A 163 -16.64 -9.58 -13.85
CA LEU A 163 -15.67 -9.70 -12.77
C LEU A 163 -16.06 -8.82 -11.58
N VAL A 164 -15.87 -9.36 -10.37
CA VAL A 164 -15.85 -8.60 -9.11
C VAL A 164 -14.45 -8.73 -8.52
N MET A 165 -13.67 -7.65 -8.63
CA MET A 165 -12.36 -7.50 -8.03
C MET A 165 -12.52 -6.98 -6.60
N GLY A 166 -12.42 -7.87 -5.61
CA GLY A 166 -12.65 -7.52 -4.20
C GLY A 166 -13.81 -8.31 -3.57
N PRO A 167 -14.27 -7.97 -2.36
CA PRO A 167 -13.94 -6.82 -1.53
C PRO A 167 -12.47 -6.77 -1.08
N ASP A 168 -12.06 -5.65 -0.49
CA ASP A 168 -10.68 -5.43 -0.06
C ASP A 168 -9.68 -5.63 -1.22
N CYS A 169 -10.03 -5.11 -2.40
CA CYS A 169 -9.16 -5.08 -3.56
C CYS A 169 -8.46 -3.72 -3.65
N GLY A 170 -7.18 -3.68 -3.28
CA GLY A 170 -6.39 -2.45 -3.29
C GLY A 170 -5.91 -2.01 -4.68
N THR A 171 -5.69 -2.95 -5.62
CA THR A 171 -4.95 -2.67 -6.86
C THR A 171 -5.52 -3.44 -8.06
N ALA A 172 -5.74 -2.74 -9.17
CA ALA A 172 -5.89 -3.34 -10.48
C ALA A 172 -5.30 -2.43 -11.58
N ILE A 173 -4.90 -3.02 -12.70
CA ILE A 173 -4.48 -2.31 -13.91
C ILE A 173 -5.20 -2.97 -15.08
N ILE A 174 -6.22 -2.33 -15.65
CA ILE A 174 -7.03 -2.92 -16.71
C ILE A 174 -6.79 -2.15 -17.99
N ARG A 175 -6.18 -2.79 -19.01
CA ARG A 175 -5.77 -2.14 -20.26
C ARG A 175 -4.96 -0.85 -20.05
N GLY A 176 -4.04 -0.87 -19.09
CA GLY A 176 -3.19 0.27 -18.75
C GLY A 176 -3.84 1.33 -17.86
N ILE A 177 -5.11 1.15 -17.47
CA ILE A 177 -5.80 2.04 -16.53
C ILE A 177 -5.62 1.48 -15.11
N GLY A 178 -4.90 2.22 -14.27
CA GLY A 178 -4.75 1.91 -12.85
C GLY A 178 -6.03 2.23 -12.06
N VAL A 179 -6.46 1.32 -11.19
CA VAL A 179 -7.63 1.45 -10.33
C VAL A 179 -7.24 1.10 -8.89
N GLY A 180 -7.67 1.92 -7.93
CA GLY A 180 -7.22 1.84 -6.54
C GLY A 180 -5.81 2.39 -6.36
N PHE A 181 -4.99 1.77 -5.51
CA PHE A 181 -3.56 2.03 -5.43
C PHE A 181 -2.86 1.29 -6.56
N ALA A 182 -2.43 2.01 -7.59
CA ALA A 182 -1.83 1.42 -8.78
C ALA A 182 -0.69 2.29 -9.29
N ASN A 183 0.32 1.65 -9.89
CA ASN A 183 1.45 2.34 -10.49
C ASN A 183 1.19 2.65 -11.97
N ALA A 184 1.87 3.66 -12.49
CA ALA A 184 1.87 4.01 -13.91
C ALA A 184 2.69 2.98 -14.69
N VAL A 185 2.03 1.87 -15.08
CA VAL A 185 2.67 0.75 -15.79
C VAL A 185 2.27 0.76 -17.26
N ARG A 186 3.27 0.72 -18.14
CA ARG A 186 3.10 0.59 -19.60
C ARG A 186 2.38 -0.72 -19.98
N ARG A 187 1.69 -0.69 -21.11
CA ARG A 187 1.08 -1.87 -21.73
C ARG A 187 2.16 -2.84 -22.21
N GLY A 188 1.89 -4.13 -22.12
CA GLY A 188 2.80 -5.19 -22.59
C GLY A 188 2.18 -6.59 -22.46
N PRO A 189 2.97 -7.65 -22.66
CA PRO A 189 2.45 -9.00 -22.86
C PRO A 189 2.18 -9.80 -21.57
N ILE A 190 2.48 -9.24 -20.40
CA ILE A 190 2.40 -9.97 -19.13
C ILE A 190 1.05 -9.70 -18.44
N GLY A 191 0.25 -10.74 -18.25
CA GLY A 191 -0.96 -10.71 -17.44
C GLY A 191 -0.63 -11.04 -15.98
N VAL A 192 -1.24 -10.36 -15.02
CA VAL A 192 -1.04 -10.62 -13.59
C VAL A 192 -2.39 -10.81 -12.92
N VAL A 193 -2.50 -11.81 -12.04
CA VAL A 193 -3.66 -12.01 -11.18
C VAL A 193 -3.19 -12.20 -9.74
N GLY A 194 -3.92 -11.65 -8.77
CA GLY A 194 -3.56 -11.91 -7.39
C GLY A 194 -4.49 -11.37 -6.33
N SER A 195 -4.51 -12.08 -5.20
CA SER A 195 -5.21 -11.70 -3.97
C SER A 195 -4.35 -10.79 -3.08
N SER A 196 -3.52 -9.95 -3.70
CA SER A 196 -2.42 -9.23 -3.04
C SER A 196 -2.16 -7.89 -3.74
N GLY A 197 -2.63 -6.79 -3.15
CA GLY A 197 -2.51 -5.44 -3.72
C GLY A 197 -1.06 -5.02 -3.98
N THR A 198 -0.27 -4.87 -2.91
CA THR A 198 1.14 -4.46 -3.06
C THR A 198 2.01 -5.53 -3.73
N GLY A 199 1.61 -6.81 -3.70
CA GLY A 199 2.25 -7.85 -4.51
C GLY A 199 2.06 -7.66 -6.02
N LEU A 200 0.85 -7.24 -6.44
CA LEU A 200 0.59 -6.82 -7.81
C LEU A 200 1.45 -5.60 -8.17
N GLN A 201 1.48 -4.59 -7.31
CA GLN A 201 2.28 -3.37 -7.54
C GLN A 201 3.76 -3.68 -7.74
N GLU A 202 4.36 -4.52 -6.90
CA GLU A 202 5.77 -4.89 -7.01
C GLU A 202 6.08 -5.62 -8.32
N VAL A 203 5.32 -6.67 -8.63
CA VAL A 203 5.56 -7.45 -9.85
C VAL A 203 5.41 -6.57 -11.08
N THR A 204 4.34 -5.78 -11.14
CA THR A 204 4.08 -4.91 -12.31
C THR A 204 5.10 -3.77 -12.42
N SER A 205 5.55 -3.20 -11.30
CA SER A 205 6.61 -2.18 -11.26
C SER A 205 7.95 -2.74 -11.73
N LEU A 206 8.35 -3.92 -11.26
CA LEU A 206 9.60 -4.56 -11.66
C LEU A 206 9.58 -4.99 -13.14
N VAL A 207 8.44 -5.45 -13.64
CA VAL A 207 8.23 -5.72 -15.07
C VAL A 207 8.42 -4.43 -15.89
N HIS A 208 7.83 -3.33 -15.43
CA HIS A 208 7.97 -2.01 -16.07
C HIS A 208 9.42 -1.54 -16.14
N GLN A 209 10.12 -1.59 -15.00
CA GLN A 209 11.51 -1.20 -14.90
C GLN A 209 12.41 -2.09 -15.77
N SER A 210 12.00 -3.35 -16.01
CA SER A 210 12.68 -4.28 -16.93
C SER A 210 12.44 -4.00 -18.41
N GLY A 211 11.79 -2.90 -18.77
CA GLY A 211 11.54 -2.53 -20.16
C GLY A 211 10.21 -3.05 -20.71
N LEU A 212 9.58 -4.02 -20.06
CA LEU A 212 8.32 -4.63 -20.49
C LEU A 212 7.10 -3.95 -19.87
N GLY A 213 5.92 -4.50 -20.09
CA GLY A 213 4.66 -3.97 -19.57
C GLY A 213 3.64 -5.07 -19.31
N VAL A 214 2.45 -4.66 -18.85
CA VAL A 214 1.37 -5.59 -18.51
C VAL A 214 0.18 -5.44 -19.42
N SER A 215 -0.49 -6.55 -19.73
CA SER A 215 -1.76 -6.53 -20.45
C SER A 215 -2.84 -6.07 -19.46
N HIS A 216 -2.94 -6.81 -18.35
CA HIS A 216 -3.83 -6.57 -17.23
C HIS A 216 -3.16 -7.03 -15.93
N ALA A 217 -3.47 -6.35 -14.83
CA ALA A 217 -3.21 -6.81 -13.46
C ALA A 217 -4.53 -6.82 -12.69
N ILE A 218 -5.05 -8.01 -12.37
CA ILE A 218 -6.39 -8.19 -11.82
C ILE A 218 -6.27 -8.57 -10.34
N GLY A 219 -6.59 -7.61 -9.46
CA GLY A 219 -6.72 -7.85 -8.03
C GLY A 219 -8.02 -8.61 -7.74
N THR A 220 -7.97 -9.67 -6.94
CA THR A 220 -9.13 -10.55 -6.71
C THR A 220 -9.83 -10.32 -5.36
N GLY A 221 -9.22 -9.51 -4.49
CA GLY A 221 -9.59 -9.37 -3.08
C GLY A 221 -8.78 -10.31 -2.19
N SER A 222 -8.43 -9.84 -0.98
CA SER A 222 -7.49 -10.52 -0.08
C SER A 222 -7.93 -11.94 0.32
N ARG A 223 -9.24 -12.18 0.42
CA ARG A 223 -9.85 -13.44 0.87
C ARG A 223 -10.23 -14.39 -0.26
N ASP A 224 -10.02 -14.02 -1.53
CA ASP A 224 -10.54 -14.78 -2.68
C ASP A 224 -10.09 -16.24 -2.67
N LEU A 225 -8.81 -16.50 -2.36
CA LEU A 225 -8.24 -17.86 -2.27
C LEU A 225 -8.41 -18.53 -0.89
N SER A 226 -9.34 -18.05 -0.06
CA SER A 226 -9.81 -18.78 1.12
C SER A 226 -10.76 -19.91 0.72
N GLU A 227 -10.95 -20.90 1.60
CA GLU A 227 -11.92 -21.98 1.33
C GLU A 227 -13.35 -21.48 1.29
N ALA A 228 -13.68 -20.45 2.07
CA ALA A 228 -15.02 -19.91 2.16
C ALA A 228 -15.46 -19.18 0.89
N VAL A 229 -14.52 -18.51 0.19
CA VAL A 229 -14.80 -17.78 -1.06
C VAL A 229 -14.59 -18.65 -2.30
N GLY A 230 -13.62 -19.57 -2.27
CA GLY A 230 -13.44 -20.56 -3.33
C GLY A 230 -12.77 -20.07 -4.62
N GLY A 231 -12.09 -18.91 -4.58
CA GLY A 231 -11.25 -18.41 -5.67
C GLY A 231 -12.01 -17.93 -6.90
N LEU A 232 -13.31 -17.60 -6.75
CA LEU A 232 -14.22 -17.32 -7.86
C LEU A 232 -13.65 -16.27 -8.83
N THR A 233 -13.09 -15.18 -8.31
CA THR A 233 -12.52 -14.12 -9.16
C THR A 233 -11.19 -14.55 -9.76
N THR A 234 -10.34 -15.27 -9.00
CA THR A 234 -9.09 -15.84 -9.52
C THR A 234 -9.33 -16.74 -10.73
N TRP A 235 -10.34 -17.62 -10.67
CA TRP A 235 -10.68 -18.51 -11.80
C TRP A 235 -11.16 -17.73 -13.02
N SER A 236 -12.08 -16.78 -12.84
CA SER A 236 -12.58 -15.96 -13.95
C SER A 236 -11.50 -15.03 -14.53
N ALA A 237 -10.60 -14.51 -13.71
CA ALA A 237 -9.46 -13.72 -14.16
C ALA A 237 -8.47 -14.56 -14.98
N LEU A 238 -8.16 -15.79 -14.53
CA LEU A 238 -7.31 -16.72 -15.28
C LEU A 238 -7.95 -17.11 -16.62
N GLU A 239 -9.26 -17.36 -16.65
CA GLU A 239 -10.01 -17.61 -17.89
C GLU A 239 -9.93 -16.41 -18.85
N ALA A 240 -10.12 -15.18 -18.34
CA ALA A 240 -10.01 -13.96 -19.14
C ALA A 240 -8.59 -13.75 -19.69
N LEU A 241 -7.55 -13.95 -18.88
CA LEU A 241 -6.15 -13.84 -19.32
C LEU A 241 -5.76 -14.94 -20.31
N ALA A 242 -6.33 -16.14 -20.19
CA ALA A 242 -6.13 -17.21 -21.18
C ALA A 242 -6.73 -16.83 -22.54
N ALA A 243 -7.89 -16.18 -22.54
CA ALA A 243 -8.58 -15.76 -23.77
C ALA A 243 -8.02 -14.47 -24.39
N ASP A 244 -7.34 -13.62 -23.61
CA ASP A 244 -6.79 -12.35 -24.09
C ASP A 244 -5.58 -12.56 -25.03
N PRO A 245 -5.66 -12.16 -26.32
CA PRO A 245 -4.55 -12.33 -27.26
C PRO A 245 -3.34 -11.45 -26.92
N ASP A 246 -3.52 -10.37 -26.15
CA ASP A 246 -2.42 -9.48 -25.73
C ASP A 246 -1.63 -10.06 -24.53
N THR A 247 -2.13 -11.13 -23.90
CA THR A 247 -1.44 -11.79 -22.78
C THR A 247 -0.67 -13.01 -23.29
N GLU A 248 0.66 -12.99 -23.18
CA GLU A 248 1.53 -14.11 -23.55
C GLU A 248 2.02 -14.90 -22.34
N VAL A 249 2.28 -14.23 -21.21
CA VAL A 249 2.76 -14.84 -19.95
C VAL A 249 1.86 -14.41 -18.81
N VAL A 250 1.52 -15.33 -17.91
CA VAL A 250 0.71 -15.02 -16.72
C VAL A 250 1.53 -15.12 -15.45
N VAL A 251 1.36 -14.15 -14.54
CA VAL A 251 1.89 -14.20 -13.18
C VAL A 251 0.75 -14.31 -12.17
N VAL A 252 0.82 -15.28 -11.28
CA VAL A 252 -0.11 -15.45 -10.16
C VAL A 252 0.61 -15.07 -8.88
N VAL A 253 0.08 -14.09 -8.14
CA VAL A 253 0.64 -13.63 -6.87
C VAL A 253 -0.39 -13.78 -5.76
N ALA A 254 -0.05 -14.48 -4.69
CA ALA A 254 -0.94 -14.59 -3.54
C ALA A 254 -0.17 -14.71 -2.22
N LYS A 255 -0.81 -14.25 -1.14
CA LYS A 255 -0.53 -14.69 0.23
C LYS A 255 -0.86 -16.20 0.33
N PRO A 256 -0.39 -16.92 1.38
CA PRO A 256 -0.62 -18.36 1.47
C PRO A 256 -2.11 -18.73 1.32
N PRO A 257 -2.50 -19.45 0.25
CA PRO A 257 -3.88 -19.88 0.08
C PRO A 257 -4.21 -21.01 1.06
N ALA A 258 -5.49 -21.26 1.28
CA ALA A 258 -5.91 -22.43 2.05
C ALA A 258 -5.45 -23.74 1.37
N ALA A 259 -5.23 -24.81 2.13
CA ALA A 259 -4.63 -26.04 1.61
C ALA A 259 -5.40 -26.63 0.40
N ARG A 260 -6.73 -26.64 0.47
CA ARG A 260 -7.58 -27.08 -0.65
C ARG A 260 -7.45 -26.17 -1.87
N MET A 261 -7.41 -24.87 -1.64
CA MET A 261 -7.27 -23.86 -2.70
C MET A 261 -5.88 -23.92 -3.35
N LEU A 262 -4.83 -24.18 -2.58
CA LEU A 262 -3.49 -24.42 -3.08
C LEU A 262 -3.44 -25.60 -4.05
N ALA A 263 -4.06 -26.73 -3.67
CA ALA A 263 -4.12 -27.92 -4.51
C ALA A 263 -4.89 -27.65 -5.82
N ALA A 264 -6.04 -27.00 -5.73
CA ALA A 264 -6.84 -26.62 -6.90
C ALA A 264 -6.08 -25.66 -7.83
N LEU A 265 -5.42 -24.64 -7.28
CA LEU A 265 -4.60 -23.70 -8.04
C LEU A 265 -3.45 -24.42 -8.74
N ARG A 266 -2.72 -25.30 -8.04
CA ARG A 266 -1.63 -26.10 -8.64
C ARG A 266 -2.12 -26.91 -9.84
N ALA A 267 -3.21 -27.64 -9.69
CA ALA A 267 -3.79 -28.42 -10.78
C ALA A 267 -4.20 -27.52 -11.96
N ARG A 268 -4.88 -26.40 -11.68
CA ARG A 268 -5.33 -25.47 -12.72
C ARG A 268 -4.19 -24.84 -13.50
N LEU A 269 -3.08 -24.50 -12.83
CA LEU A 269 -1.92 -23.89 -13.47
C LEU A 269 -1.14 -24.88 -14.34
N GLN A 270 -1.11 -26.17 -13.97
CA GLN A 270 -0.45 -27.22 -14.77
C GLN A 270 -1.13 -27.44 -16.14
N GLU A 271 -2.43 -27.19 -16.22
CA GLU A 271 -3.23 -27.29 -17.45
C GLU A 271 -3.45 -25.93 -18.12
N PHE A 272 -2.76 -24.88 -17.66
CA PHE A 272 -2.95 -23.55 -18.19
C PHE A 272 -2.33 -23.42 -19.59
N PRO A 273 -3.04 -22.84 -20.57
CA PRO A 273 -2.60 -22.86 -21.97
C PRO A 273 -1.42 -21.92 -22.29
N LYS A 274 -1.04 -21.05 -21.35
CA LYS A 274 0.04 -20.06 -21.51
C LYS A 274 1.11 -20.29 -20.44
N PRO A 275 2.38 -19.89 -20.67
CA PRO A 275 3.41 -19.91 -19.63
C PRO A 275 2.96 -19.18 -18.37
N VAL A 276 3.19 -19.80 -17.20
CA VAL A 276 2.80 -19.23 -15.90
C VAL A 276 3.98 -19.13 -14.95
N VAL A 277 4.07 -18.02 -14.24
CA VAL A 277 4.88 -17.87 -13.03
C VAL A 277 3.96 -17.74 -11.81
N ALA A 278 4.16 -18.56 -10.78
CA ALA A 278 3.37 -18.50 -9.56
C ALA A 278 4.24 -18.15 -8.35
N CYS A 279 3.86 -17.09 -7.64
CA CYS A 279 4.43 -16.66 -6.37
C CYS A 279 3.38 -16.77 -5.27
N LEU A 280 3.49 -17.83 -4.48
CA LEU A 280 2.60 -18.09 -3.35
C LEU A 280 3.42 -17.91 -2.07
N LEU A 281 3.46 -16.69 -1.56
CA LEU A 281 4.33 -16.28 -0.47
C LEU A 281 4.13 -17.18 0.75
N GLY A 282 5.22 -17.60 1.38
CA GLY A 282 5.17 -18.44 2.58
C GLY A 282 4.79 -19.91 2.33
N THR A 283 4.57 -20.33 1.07
CA THR A 283 4.42 -21.75 0.73
C THR A 283 5.72 -22.31 0.18
N ALA A 284 6.05 -23.56 0.52
CA ALA A 284 7.16 -24.24 -0.11
C ALA A 284 6.86 -24.41 -1.61
N ALA A 285 7.73 -23.86 -2.44
CA ALA A 285 7.68 -24.11 -3.88
C ALA A 285 7.82 -25.62 -4.12
N PRO A 286 6.95 -26.23 -4.95
CA PRO A 286 7.18 -27.60 -5.40
C PRO A 286 8.56 -27.71 -6.06
N ASP A 287 9.26 -28.81 -5.81
CA ASP A 287 10.64 -29.07 -6.26
C ASP A 287 10.84 -29.01 -7.79
N ARG A 288 9.76 -28.95 -8.58
CA ARG A 288 9.84 -29.01 -10.05
C ARG A 288 8.90 -28.03 -10.75
N SER A 289 9.49 -27.13 -11.53
CA SER A 289 8.85 -26.50 -12.68
C SER A 289 8.44 -27.61 -13.66
N SER A 290 7.15 -27.79 -13.86
CA SER A 290 6.60 -28.83 -14.75
C SER A 290 5.34 -28.27 -15.43
N GLY A 291 5.10 -28.67 -16.68
CA GLY A 291 3.89 -28.26 -17.42
C GLY A 291 3.78 -26.76 -17.70
N GLY A 292 4.88 -26.04 -17.95
CA GLY A 292 4.85 -24.60 -18.27
C GLY A 292 4.72 -23.66 -17.06
N VAL A 293 4.67 -24.19 -15.84
CA VAL A 293 4.63 -23.40 -14.59
C VAL A 293 6.01 -23.28 -13.96
N GLN A 294 6.40 -22.06 -13.59
CA GLN A 294 7.58 -21.76 -12.76
C GLN A 294 7.18 -21.19 -11.39
N TRP A 295 7.75 -21.73 -10.31
CA TRP A 295 7.40 -21.36 -8.92
C TRP A 295 8.40 -20.43 -8.26
N ALA A 296 8.02 -19.17 -8.01
CA ALA A 296 8.89 -18.18 -7.38
C ALA A 296 8.61 -18.05 -5.87
N ALA A 297 9.68 -17.92 -5.08
CA ALA A 297 9.58 -17.73 -3.63
C ALA A 297 9.33 -16.26 -3.24
N THR A 298 9.75 -15.33 -4.09
CA THR A 298 9.66 -13.88 -3.89
C THR A 298 9.06 -13.19 -5.11
N LEU A 299 8.56 -11.98 -4.92
CA LEU A 299 7.92 -11.14 -5.92
C LEU A 299 8.90 -10.72 -7.02
N ASP A 300 10.13 -10.36 -6.65
CA ASP A 300 11.19 -10.03 -7.61
C ASP A 300 11.63 -11.23 -8.45
N ALA A 301 11.72 -12.42 -7.85
CA ALA A 301 11.93 -13.67 -8.58
C ALA A 301 10.79 -13.96 -9.56
N ALA A 302 9.55 -13.68 -9.17
CA ALA A 302 8.39 -13.86 -10.04
C ALA A 302 8.42 -12.91 -11.24
N ALA A 303 8.66 -11.61 -10.99
CA ALA A 303 8.82 -10.61 -12.03
C ALA A 303 9.98 -10.99 -12.96
N ALA A 304 11.13 -11.37 -12.42
CA ALA A 304 12.30 -11.71 -13.21
C ALA A 304 12.07 -12.91 -14.14
N ARG A 305 11.37 -13.95 -13.66
CA ARG A 305 11.00 -15.11 -14.47
C ARG A 305 9.98 -14.76 -15.54
N ALA A 306 8.97 -13.96 -15.21
CA ALA A 306 7.96 -13.53 -16.16
C ALA A 306 8.57 -12.70 -17.29
N VAL A 307 9.48 -11.77 -16.94
CA VAL A 307 10.24 -10.97 -17.91
C VAL A 307 11.05 -11.87 -18.85
N ARG A 308 11.77 -12.87 -18.33
CA ARG A 308 12.52 -13.82 -19.17
C ARG A 308 11.62 -14.66 -20.06
N MET A 309 10.49 -15.14 -19.55
CA MET A 309 9.50 -15.89 -20.35
C MET A 309 8.93 -15.06 -21.49
N ALA A 310 8.77 -13.75 -21.29
CA ALA A 310 8.34 -12.79 -22.31
C ALA A 310 9.51 -12.29 -23.20
N GLY A 311 10.69 -12.92 -23.14
CA GLY A 311 11.85 -12.58 -23.98
C GLY A 311 12.64 -11.33 -23.54
N GLY A 312 12.34 -10.76 -22.37
CA GLY A 312 13.04 -9.60 -21.82
C GLY A 312 14.23 -9.96 -20.90
N GLN A 313 14.92 -8.91 -20.43
CA GLN A 313 15.99 -9.02 -19.44
C GLN A 313 15.57 -8.32 -18.15
N PRO A 314 15.52 -9.02 -17.01
CA PRO A 314 15.09 -8.42 -15.77
C PRO A 314 16.16 -7.50 -15.18
N VAL A 315 15.75 -6.33 -14.70
CA VAL A 315 16.68 -5.38 -14.04
C VAL A 315 17.08 -5.83 -12.64
N VAL A 316 16.22 -6.58 -11.96
CA VAL A 316 16.49 -7.17 -10.65
C VAL A 316 16.79 -8.65 -10.81
N PRO A 317 17.96 -9.13 -10.35
CA PRO A 317 18.29 -10.54 -10.44
C PRO A 317 17.37 -11.37 -9.53
N GLU A 318 17.04 -12.59 -9.97
CA GLU A 318 16.22 -13.52 -9.20
C GLU A 318 16.87 -13.93 -7.86
N ARG A 319 18.21 -13.98 -7.84
CA ARG A 319 18.99 -14.26 -6.64
C ARG A 319 19.96 -13.11 -6.41
N PRO A 320 19.90 -12.43 -5.25
CA PRO A 320 20.88 -11.40 -4.96
C PRO A 320 22.27 -12.00 -4.76
N ASP A 321 23.30 -11.24 -5.16
CA ASP A 321 24.68 -11.56 -4.80
C ASP A 321 24.96 -11.07 -3.38
N LEU A 322 24.78 -11.95 -2.40
CA LEU A 322 25.01 -11.62 -0.99
C LEU A 322 26.47 -11.24 -0.71
N ALA A 323 27.43 -11.75 -1.49
CA ALA A 323 28.84 -11.42 -1.32
C ALA A 323 29.12 -9.96 -1.70
N ALA A 324 28.42 -9.43 -2.72
CA ALA A 324 28.50 -8.02 -3.10
C ALA A 324 28.09 -7.08 -1.95
N TRP A 325 27.21 -7.53 -1.05
CA TRP A 325 26.76 -6.76 0.11
C TRP A 325 27.66 -6.89 1.35
N GLY A 326 28.59 -7.84 1.37
CA GLY A 326 29.39 -8.15 2.56
C GLY A 326 30.15 -6.95 3.11
N LYS A 327 30.74 -6.13 2.24
CA LYS A 327 31.49 -4.92 2.64
C LYS A 327 30.59 -3.85 3.25
N THR A 328 29.44 -3.56 2.61
CA THR A 328 28.53 -2.52 3.10
C THR A 328 27.86 -2.96 4.40
N ALA A 329 27.40 -4.21 4.48
CA ALA A 329 26.78 -4.77 5.67
C ALA A 329 27.76 -4.84 6.87
N ALA A 330 29.05 -5.14 6.62
CA ALA A 330 30.07 -5.07 7.66
C ALA A 330 30.28 -3.64 8.17
N GLY A 331 30.21 -2.63 7.30
CA GLY A 331 30.30 -1.22 7.68
C GLY A 331 29.08 -0.71 8.47
N GLU A 332 27.88 -1.20 8.17
CA GLU A 332 26.68 -0.99 9.00
C GLU A 332 26.89 -1.62 10.39
N ARG A 333 27.26 -2.89 10.45
CA ARG A 333 27.45 -3.64 11.70
C ARG A 333 28.55 -3.08 12.59
N ALA A 334 29.66 -2.61 12.02
CA ALA A 334 30.80 -2.11 12.80
C ALA A 334 30.46 -0.88 13.66
N ARG A 335 29.34 -0.19 13.37
CA ARG A 335 28.84 0.94 14.16
C ARG A 335 27.85 0.53 15.25
N MET A 336 27.40 -0.73 15.25
CA MET A 336 26.43 -1.25 16.20
C MET A 336 27.09 -1.63 17.52
N ASP A 337 26.34 -1.52 18.62
CA ASP A 337 26.69 -2.11 19.90
C ASP A 337 26.52 -3.64 19.88
N GLY A 338 27.24 -4.35 20.75
CA GLY A 338 27.20 -5.81 20.85
C GLY A 338 25.82 -6.40 21.20
N GLY A 339 24.92 -5.61 21.80
CA GLY A 339 23.54 -6.02 22.10
C GLY A 339 22.58 -5.96 20.90
N GLN A 340 22.96 -5.28 19.81
CA GLN A 340 22.08 -5.03 18.67
C GLN A 340 22.05 -6.25 17.73
N LYS A 341 20.91 -6.92 17.68
CA LYS A 341 20.74 -8.19 16.94
C LYS A 341 19.40 -8.34 16.24
N TYR A 342 18.43 -7.50 16.57
CA TYR A 342 17.07 -7.66 16.07
C TYR A 342 16.77 -6.86 14.81
N ILE A 343 15.91 -7.44 13.98
CA ILE A 343 15.34 -6.81 12.79
C ILE A 343 13.90 -6.44 13.12
N ARG A 344 13.57 -5.17 12.94
CA ARG A 344 12.22 -4.62 13.05
C ARG A 344 11.74 -4.19 11.69
N GLY A 345 10.46 -4.34 11.40
CA GLY A 345 9.88 -3.90 10.14
C GLY A 345 8.61 -3.11 10.37
N VAL A 346 8.49 -1.98 9.68
CA VAL A 346 7.32 -1.10 9.75
C VAL A 346 6.77 -0.93 8.34
N PHE A 347 5.88 -1.83 7.94
CA PHE A 347 5.39 -1.93 6.58
C PHE A 347 4.06 -1.20 6.38
N ALA A 348 3.93 -0.48 5.27
CA ALA A 348 2.65 0.01 4.77
C ALA A 348 1.95 -1.02 3.88
N GLY A 349 2.71 -1.85 3.17
CA GLY A 349 2.22 -2.91 2.30
C GLY A 349 2.24 -4.26 2.98
N GLY A 350 1.06 -4.81 3.29
CA GLY A 350 0.97 -6.09 3.99
C GLY A 350 1.68 -7.25 3.29
N THR A 351 1.63 -7.31 1.95
CA THR A 351 2.35 -8.36 1.20
C THR A 351 3.87 -8.25 1.35
N PHE A 352 4.42 -7.05 1.48
CA PHE A 352 5.84 -6.84 1.74
C PHE A 352 6.21 -7.33 3.14
N CYS A 353 5.34 -7.12 4.12
CA CYS A 353 5.50 -7.72 5.45
C CYS A 353 5.54 -9.26 5.37
N TYR A 354 4.61 -9.89 4.64
CA TYR A 354 4.59 -11.35 4.45
C TYR A 354 5.85 -11.87 3.74
N GLU A 355 6.32 -11.19 2.69
CA GLU A 355 7.53 -11.57 1.98
C GLU A 355 8.78 -11.42 2.86
N ALA A 356 8.90 -10.34 3.62
CA ALA A 356 10.00 -10.14 4.55
C ALA A 356 10.00 -11.22 5.66
N GLN A 357 8.83 -11.60 6.18
CA GLN A 357 8.72 -12.74 7.09
C GLN A 357 9.25 -14.03 6.47
N HIS A 358 8.90 -14.29 5.19
CA HIS A 358 9.38 -15.48 4.47
C HIS A 358 10.91 -15.49 4.33
N VAL A 359 11.50 -14.36 3.90
CA VAL A 359 12.96 -14.22 3.72
C VAL A 359 13.71 -14.42 5.04
N LEU A 360 13.25 -13.77 6.12
CA LEU A 360 13.89 -13.92 7.44
C LEU A 360 13.72 -15.34 7.99
N ALA A 361 12.57 -15.99 7.79
CA ALA A 361 12.36 -17.37 8.22
C ALA A 361 13.24 -18.37 7.46
N GLN A 362 13.49 -18.16 6.17
CA GLN A 362 14.44 -18.96 5.38
C GLN A 362 15.88 -18.84 5.89
N ALA A 363 16.24 -17.69 6.47
CA ALA A 363 17.51 -17.50 7.17
C ALA A 363 17.54 -18.12 8.58
N GLY A 364 16.51 -18.88 8.97
CA GLY A 364 16.43 -19.55 10.28
C GLY A 364 16.05 -18.62 11.43
N LEU A 365 15.59 -17.39 11.16
CA LEU A 365 15.21 -16.44 12.20
C LEU A 365 13.78 -16.69 12.69
N VAL A 366 13.58 -16.50 14.00
CA VAL A 366 12.25 -16.50 14.60
C VAL A 366 11.67 -15.09 14.52
N VAL A 367 10.70 -14.90 13.64
CA VAL A 367 10.04 -13.61 13.39
C VAL A 367 8.63 -13.65 13.95
N ARG A 368 8.22 -12.56 14.62
CA ARG A 368 6.84 -12.32 15.07
C ARG A 368 6.17 -11.24 14.23
N SER A 369 4.85 -11.25 14.16
CA SER A 369 4.08 -10.22 13.45
C SER A 369 2.66 -10.09 14.00
N ASN A 370 2.00 -8.95 13.74
CA ASN A 370 0.55 -8.82 13.90
C ASN A 370 -0.22 -9.60 12.81
N ALA A 371 0.40 -9.83 11.66
CA ALA A 371 -0.15 -10.61 10.55
C ALA A 371 0.83 -11.75 10.16
N PRO A 372 0.99 -12.78 11.03
CA PRO A 372 2.05 -13.76 10.87
C PRO A 372 1.74 -14.83 9.81
N LEU A 373 2.77 -15.26 9.06
CA LEU A 373 2.70 -16.44 8.19
C LEU A 373 2.36 -17.73 8.96
N ASP A 374 2.95 -17.89 10.14
CA ASP A 374 2.68 -18.97 11.08
C ASP A 374 1.93 -18.40 12.28
N ARG A 375 0.68 -18.83 12.50
CA ARG A 375 -0.17 -18.33 13.60
C ARG A 375 0.47 -18.46 14.99
N ARG A 376 1.45 -19.37 15.18
CA ARG A 376 2.23 -19.51 16.43
C ARG A 376 3.20 -18.36 16.68
N ARG A 377 3.38 -17.47 15.70
CA ARG A 377 4.30 -16.32 15.72
C ARG A 377 3.58 -14.98 15.83
N VAL A 378 2.31 -14.99 16.26
CA VAL A 378 1.58 -13.77 16.54
C VAL A 378 2.27 -12.95 17.65
N LEU A 379 2.23 -11.63 17.54
CA LEU A 379 2.59 -10.74 18.63
C LEU A 379 1.47 -10.73 19.68
N ASP A 380 1.82 -10.84 20.95
CA ASP A 380 0.85 -10.77 22.06
C ASP A 380 0.18 -9.38 22.12
N ASP A 381 0.94 -8.33 21.81
CA ASP A 381 0.48 -6.95 21.68
C ASP A 381 1.02 -6.37 20.36
N PRO A 382 0.17 -6.05 19.37
CA PRO A 382 0.57 -5.42 18.11
C PRO A 382 1.31 -4.08 18.31
N MET A 383 1.07 -3.39 19.43
CA MET A 383 1.74 -2.14 19.79
C MET A 383 3.16 -2.34 20.33
N ARG A 384 3.57 -3.58 20.64
CA ARG A 384 4.87 -3.88 21.24
C ARG A 384 5.66 -4.96 20.48
N SER A 385 6.72 -4.54 19.81
CA SER A 385 7.65 -5.45 19.13
C SER A 385 8.57 -6.20 20.12
N VAL A 386 8.81 -7.49 19.87
CA VAL A 386 9.72 -8.35 20.65
C VAL A 386 10.52 -9.26 19.73
N GLY A 387 11.83 -9.44 19.94
CA GLY A 387 12.67 -10.33 19.12
C GLY A 387 12.92 -9.82 17.70
N HIS A 388 12.81 -10.63 16.65
CA HIS A 388 12.56 -10.09 15.31
C HIS A 388 11.06 -9.85 15.15
N ALA A 389 10.63 -8.65 14.74
CA ALA A 389 9.21 -8.36 14.60
C ALA A 389 8.94 -7.51 13.35
N LEU A 390 7.94 -7.90 12.56
CA LEU A 390 7.54 -7.20 11.35
C LEU A 390 6.06 -6.82 11.46
N LEU A 391 5.76 -5.55 11.25
CA LEU A 391 4.42 -5.00 11.44
C LEU A 391 3.80 -4.66 10.09
N ASP A 392 2.63 -5.22 9.84
CA ASP A 392 1.74 -4.78 8.77
C ASP A 392 0.82 -3.68 9.32
N LEU A 393 1.15 -2.42 9.07
CA LEU A 393 0.33 -1.29 9.52
C LEU A 393 -0.89 -1.05 8.61
N GLY A 394 -0.98 -1.76 7.48
CA GLY A 394 -2.16 -1.76 6.63
C GLY A 394 -3.27 -2.69 7.13
N ASP A 395 -2.98 -3.51 8.14
CA ASP A 395 -3.94 -4.40 8.77
C ASP A 395 -5.13 -3.65 9.40
N GLU A 396 -6.29 -4.30 9.44
CA GLU A 396 -7.55 -3.72 9.93
C GLU A 396 -7.40 -3.17 11.36
N HIS A 397 -6.59 -3.83 12.21
CA HIS A 397 -6.33 -3.38 13.59
C HIS A 397 -5.78 -1.95 13.66
N PHE A 398 -4.96 -1.55 12.68
CA PHE A 398 -4.30 -0.25 12.65
C PHE A 398 -5.05 0.81 11.82
N THR A 399 -5.97 0.36 10.96
CA THR A 399 -6.69 1.22 10.01
C THR A 399 -8.14 1.49 10.43
N GLU A 400 -8.63 0.87 11.50
CA GLU A 400 -9.95 1.18 12.04
C GLU A 400 -10.05 2.66 12.48
N GLY A 401 -10.94 3.41 11.82
CA GLY A 401 -11.13 4.85 12.07
C GLY A 401 -9.95 5.73 11.63
N ARG A 402 -8.97 5.19 10.91
CA ARG A 402 -7.78 5.90 10.42
C ARG A 402 -7.60 5.68 8.92
N ALA A 403 -6.80 6.54 8.30
CA ALA A 403 -6.41 6.32 6.91
C ALA A 403 -5.36 5.20 6.81
N HIS A 404 -5.34 4.51 5.68
CA HIS A 404 -4.32 3.50 5.39
C HIS A 404 -2.90 4.14 5.41
N PRO A 405 -1.85 3.44 5.89
CA PRO A 405 -0.48 3.97 5.99
C PRO A 405 0.18 4.35 4.64
N MET A 406 -0.43 3.96 3.52
CA MET A 406 -0.01 4.42 2.19
C MET A 406 -0.48 5.84 1.87
N ILE A 407 -1.45 6.38 2.63
CA ILE A 407 -2.00 7.73 2.45
C ILE A 407 -1.58 8.63 3.62
N ASP A 408 -1.64 8.12 4.85
CA ASP A 408 -1.31 8.87 6.06
C ASP A 408 -0.08 8.27 6.77
N PRO A 409 1.03 9.02 6.90
CA PRO A 409 2.27 8.51 7.48
C PRO A 409 2.25 8.46 9.02
N ALA A 410 1.25 9.04 9.70
CA ALA A 410 1.32 9.34 11.14
C ALA A 410 1.69 8.13 12.01
N LEU A 411 1.00 6.99 11.83
CA LEU A 411 1.30 5.77 12.60
C LEU A 411 2.66 5.18 12.24
N ARG A 412 3.06 5.26 10.96
CA ARG A 412 4.39 4.81 10.55
C ARG A 412 5.47 5.64 11.21
N GLN A 413 5.31 6.96 11.25
CA GLN A 413 6.27 7.86 11.89
C GLN A 413 6.46 7.51 13.36
N GLU A 414 5.36 7.38 14.10
CA GLU A 414 5.40 6.95 15.50
C GLU A 414 6.16 5.63 15.66
N ARG A 415 5.82 4.63 14.85
CA ARG A 415 6.39 3.30 15.01
C ARG A 415 7.86 3.21 14.63
N VAL A 416 8.30 3.89 13.56
CA VAL A 416 9.73 3.93 13.18
C VAL A 416 10.59 4.45 14.33
N LEU A 417 10.13 5.51 15.01
CA LEU A 417 10.86 6.09 16.12
C LEU A 417 10.90 5.17 17.35
N LEU A 418 9.79 4.50 17.65
CA LEU A 418 9.71 3.51 18.73
C LEU A 418 10.67 2.34 18.50
N GLU A 419 10.65 1.74 17.30
CA GLU A 419 11.56 0.63 16.97
C GLU A 419 13.02 1.07 17.01
N ALA A 420 13.32 2.25 16.49
CA ALA A 420 14.68 2.75 16.44
C ALA A 420 15.26 3.08 17.81
N ARG A 421 14.44 3.36 18.83
CA ARG A 421 14.87 3.69 20.20
C ARG A 421 15.19 2.46 21.06
N ASP A 422 14.73 1.27 20.66
CA ASP A 422 15.05 0.03 21.35
C ASP A 422 16.55 -0.31 21.19
N PRO A 423 17.31 -0.49 22.30
CA PRO A 423 18.75 -0.75 22.26
C PRO A 423 19.12 -2.11 21.66
N GLU A 424 18.20 -3.07 21.52
CA GLU A 424 18.48 -4.37 20.91
C GLU A 424 18.31 -4.39 19.38
N VAL A 425 17.77 -3.32 18.80
CA VAL A 425 17.43 -3.25 17.37
C VAL A 425 18.65 -2.86 16.55
N ALA A 426 19.03 -3.74 15.62
CA ALA A 426 20.11 -3.53 14.65
C ALA A 426 19.60 -2.93 13.34
N VAL A 427 18.45 -3.44 12.85
CA VAL A 427 17.92 -3.10 11.53
C VAL A 427 16.46 -2.69 11.63
N VAL A 428 16.08 -1.62 10.92
CA VAL A 428 14.69 -1.22 10.69
C VAL A 428 14.40 -1.31 9.19
N LEU A 429 13.49 -2.20 8.79
CA LEU A 429 13.01 -2.40 7.43
C LEU A 429 11.80 -1.48 7.15
N LEU A 430 11.83 -0.78 6.03
CA LEU A 430 10.77 0.10 5.55
C LEU A 430 10.44 -0.16 4.08
N ASP A 431 9.17 -0.03 3.73
CA ASP A 431 8.70 -0.01 2.35
C ASP A 431 8.12 1.36 1.98
N PHE A 432 8.30 1.77 0.74
CA PHE A 432 7.67 2.96 0.16
C PHE A 432 6.93 2.55 -1.09
N ILE A 433 5.64 2.86 -1.17
CA ILE A 433 4.79 2.50 -2.30
C ILE A 433 4.35 3.78 -2.99
N LEU A 434 4.72 3.89 -4.26
CA LEU A 434 4.35 5.01 -5.12
C LEU A 434 3.08 4.70 -5.92
N GLY A 435 2.68 5.64 -6.77
CA GLY A 435 1.57 5.49 -7.70
C GLY A 435 0.33 6.28 -7.31
N TYR A 436 -0.74 6.05 -8.05
CA TYR A 436 -2.01 6.74 -7.88
C TYR A 436 -2.62 6.44 -6.51
N ASN A 437 -3.27 7.45 -5.92
CA ASN A 437 -3.94 7.41 -4.63
C ASN A 437 -3.04 7.17 -3.39
N ALA A 438 -1.75 6.86 -3.57
CA ALA A 438 -0.77 6.90 -2.48
C ALA A 438 -0.46 8.36 -2.07
N ALA A 439 0.23 8.53 -0.95
CA ALA A 439 0.69 9.83 -0.49
C ALA A 439 1.47 10.58 -1.60
N PRO A 440 1.37 11.91 -1.69
CA PRO A 440 2.10 12.69 -2.69
C PRO A 440 3.63 12.63 -2.56
N ASP A 441 4.15 12.43 -1.35
CA ASP A 441 5.59 12.35 -1.07
C ASP A 441 5.87 11.36 0.09
N PRO A 442 5.71 10.05 -0.14
CA PRO A 442 5.76 9.05 0.92
C PRO A 442 7.14 8.94 1.58
N VAL A 443 8.23 9.17 0.83
CA VAL A 443 9.58 9.26 1.41
C VAL A 443 9.71 10.53 2.23
N GLY A 444 9.39 11.70 1.66
CA GLY A 444 9.52 12.98 2.34
C GLY A 444 8.77 13.02 3.67
N ASP A 445 7.60 12.41 3.72
CA ASP A 445 6.80 12.27 4.93
C ASP A 445 7.51 11.48 6.06
N LEU A 446 8.41 10.53 5.74
CA LEU A 446 9.16 9.76 6.75
C LEU A 446 10.61 10.26 6.96
N LEU A 447 11.16 11.10 6.09
CA LEU A 447 12.55 11.56 6.22
C LEU A 447 12.89 12.21 7.58
N PRO A 448 12.05 13.11 8.15
CA PRO A 448 12.34 13.72 9.44
C PRO A 448 12.50 12.68 10.55
N VAL A 449 11.62 11.68 10.60
CA VAL A 449 11.65 10.64 11.63
C VAL A 449 12.77 9.64 11.42
N ILE A 450 13.16 9.36 10.17
CA ILE A 450 14.33 8.53 9.86
C ILE A 450 15.61 9.21 10.38
N ARG A 451 15.75 10.53 10.16
CA ARG A 451 16.88 11.29 10.70
C ARG A 451 16.90 11.27 12.23
N GLU A 452 15.74 11.45 12.86
CA GLU A 452 15.62 11.37 14.32
C GLU A 452 15.96 9.96 14.85
N ALA A 453 15.43 8.91 14.22
CA ALA A 453 15.69 7.52 14.58
C ALA A 453 17.19 7.21 14.57
N LYS A 454 17.90 7.63 13.52
CA LYS A 454 19.36 7.45 13.42
C LYS A 454 20.12 8.26 14.47
N ARG A 455 19.71 9.51 14.71
CA ARG A 455 20.32 10.35 15.76
C ARG A 455 20.13 9.73 17.14
N ALA A 456 18.91 9.31 17.47
CA ALA A 456 18.58 8.66 18.74
C ALA A 456 19.36 7.35 18.95
N ALA A 457 19.70 6.63 17.87
CA ALA A 457 20.57 5.47 17.92
C ALA A 457 22.01 5.81 18.33
N VAL A 458 22.57 6.87 17.74
CA VAL A 458 23.91 7.34 18.10
C VAL A 458 23.93 7.89 19.53
N GLU A 459 22.91 8.67 19.94
CA GLU A 459 22.83 9.26 21.28
C GLU A 459 22.81 8.21 22.41
N ARG A 460 22.22 7.03 22.17
CA ARG A 460 22.27 5.91 23.13
C ARG A 460 23.53 5.04 23.04
N GLY A 461 24.49 5.40 22.19
CA GLY A 461 25.74 4.66 22.01
C GLY A 461 25.69 3.47 21.05
N GLY A 462 24.71 3.41 20.15
CA GLY A 462 24.58 2.36 19.13
C GLY A 462 24.38 2.89 17.72
N TYR A 463 23.91 2.03 16.83
CA TYR A 463 23.62 2.39 15.44
C TYR A 463 22.45 1.57 14.88
N VAL A 464 21.49 2.23 14.23
CA VAL A 464 20.40 1.53 13.53
C VAL A 464 20.62 1.61 12.02
N SER A 465 20.71 0.45 11.37
CA SER A 465 20.69 0.37 9.92
C SER A 465 19.24 0.48 9.45
N VAL A 466 18.91 1.57 8.75
CA VAL A 466 17.60 1.71 8.12
C VAL A 466 17.74 1.21 6.70
N VAL A 467 16.96 0.19 6.35
CA VAL A 467 17.01 -0.51 5.07
C VAL A 467 15.63 -0.41 4.43
N ALA A 468 15.55 -0.04 3.15
CA ALA A 468 14.29 0.19 2.50
C ALA A 468 14.23 -0.31 1.06
N SER A 469 13.01 -0.49 0.55
CA SER A 469 12.72 -0.64 -0.88
C SER A 469 11.63 0.34 -1.31
N VAL A 470 11.70 0.80 -2.57
CA VAL A 470 10.71 1.70 -3.17
C VAL A 470 10.01 0.99 -4.33
N CYS A 471 8.74 0.66 -4.12
CA CYS A 471 7.86 0.05 -5.11
C CYS A 471 7.22 1.14 -5.99
N GLY A 472 7.62 1.21 -7.26
CA GLY A 472 7.03 2.14 -8.22
C GLY A 472 7.69 2.14 -9.58
N THR A 473 7.24 3.05 -10.45
CA THR A 473 7.77 3.26 -11.80
C THR A 473 8.29 4.68 -11.99
N ASP A 474 9.05 4.90 -13.06
CA ASP A 474 9.45 6.24 -13.51
C ASP A 474 8.27 7.08 -14.03
N GLY A 475 7.11 6.47 -14.27
CA GLY A 475 5.87 7.16 -14.62
C GLY A 475 5.02 7.60 -13.41
N ASP A 476 5.37 7.18 -12.19
CA ASP A 476 4.57 7.50 -11.01
C ASP A 476 4.70 9.00 -10.63
N PRO A 477 3.60 9.65 -10.18
CA PRO A 477 3.58 11.08 -9.86
C PRO A 477 4.64 11.54 -8.84
N GLN A 478 5.04 10.66 -7.93
CA GLN A 478 6.01 10.96 -6.86
C GLN A 478 7.46 11.02 -7.35
N GLY A 479 7.75 10.47 -8.54
CA GLY A 479 9.10 10.38 -9.11
C GLY A 479 9.99 9.37 -8.38
N LEU A 480 10.09 8.15 -8.92
CA LEU A 480 10.87 7.05 -8.32
C LEU A 480 12.32 7.44 -7.98
N ARG A 481 13.03 8.06 -8.93
CA ARG A 481 14.45 8.41 -8.74
C ARG A 481 14.68 9.43 -7.63
N SER A 482 13.82 10.44 -7.52
CA SER A 482 13.91 11.46 -6.47
C SER A 482 13.61 10.87 -5.09
N GLN A 483 12.63 9.98 -5.00
CA GLN A 483 12.29 9.29 -3.74
C GLN A 483 13.46 8.42 -3.26
N VAL A 484 14.09 7.64 -4.15
CA VAL A 484 15.28 6.83 -3.83
C VAL A 484 16.45 7.70 -3.41
N ALA A 485 16.78 8.74 -4.19
CA ALA A 485 17.92 9.62 -3.89
C ALA A 485 17.78 10.30 -2.52
N ALA A 486 16.56 10.71 -2.14
CA ALA A 486 16.32 11.36 -0.85
C ALA A 486 16.52 10.41 0.34
N LEU A 487 16.23 9.11 0.19
CA LEU A 487 16.54 8.08 1.19
C LEU A 487 18.07 7.88 1.31
N GLU A 488 18.75 7.75 0.18
CA GLU A 488 20.21 7.54 0.14
C GLU A 488 20.97 8.72 0.76
N GLU A 489 20.51 9.96 0.54
CA GLU A 489 21.10 11.18 1.12
C GLU A 489 21.12 11.17 2.66
N VAL A 490 20.10 10.58 3.29
CA VAL A 490 20.05 10.40 4.75
C VAL A 490 20.68 9.09 5.22
N GLY A 491 21.37 8.39 4.31
CA GLY A 491 22.11 7.16 4.53
C GLY A 491 21.24 5.94 4.81
N VAL A 492 20.02 5.89 4.27
CA VAL A 492 19.22 4.65 4.22
C VAL A 492 19.84 3.75 3.16
N VAL A 493 19.93 2.44 3.44
CA VAL A 493 20.34 1.47 2.42
C VAL A 493 19.11 1.10 1.60
N VAL A 494 19.05 1.57 0.35
CA VAL A 494 17.93 1.31 -0.55
C VAL A 494 18.25 0.11 -1.44
N LEU A 495 17.38 -0.90 -1.42
CA LEU A 495 17.50 -2.12 -2.22
C LEU A 495 16.44 -2.14 -3.33
N PRO A 496 16.69 -2.86 -4.44
CA PRO A 496 15.83 -2.80 -5.61
C PRO A 496 14.49 -3.53 -5.45
N SER A 497 14.31 -4.33 -4.40
CA SER A 497 13.06 -5.03 -4.07
C SER A 497 12.91 -5.21 -2.57
N ASN A 498 11.68 -5.44 -2.11
CA ASN A 498 11.41 -5.73 -0.70
C ASN A 498 12.12 -7.02 -0.22
N ALA A 499 12.10 -8.07 -1.04
CA ALA A 499 12.84 -9.31 -0.75
C ALA A 499 14.33 -9.07 -0.53
N GLN A 500 14.96 -8.22 -1.35
CA GLN A 500 16.37 -7.89 -1.22
C GLN A 500 16.65 -6.98 -0.01
N ALA A 501 15.75 -6.05 0.32
CA ALA A 501 15.85 -5.25 1.55
C ALA A 501 15.83 -6.16 2.80
N ALA A 502 14.91 -7.13 2.85
CA ALA A 502 14.84 -8.10 3.93
C ALA A 502 16.10 -8.99 4.00
N ALA A 503 16.58 -9.48 2.86
CA ALA A 503 17.79 -10.30 2.79
C ALA A 503 19.04 -9.51 3.22
N TYR A 504 19.16 -8.25 2.82
CA TYR A 504 20.24 -7.37 3.27
C TYR A 504 20.23 -7.21 4.80
N GLY A 505 19.05 -7.03 5.41
CA GLY A 505 18.91 -6.98 6.86
C GLY A 505 19.45 -8.23 7.57
N VAL A 506 19.23 -9.42 6.99
CA VAL A 506 19.81 -10.69 7.50
C VAL A 506 21.35 -10.67 7.41
N VAL A 507 21.90 -10.19 6.30
CA VAL A 507 23.36 -10.05 6.13
C VAL A 507 23.93 -9.06 7.15
N VAL A 508 23.25 -7.96 7.44
CA VAL A 508 23.66 -6.94 8.43
C VAL A 508 23.70 -7.48 9.86
N ILE A 509 22.80 -8.40 10.24
CA ILE A 509 22.84 -9.04 11.57
C ILE A 509 23.69 -10.31 11.62
N GLY A 510 24.13 -10.82 10.48
CA GLY A 510 25.15 -11.90 10.39
C GLY A 510 24.54 -13.28 10.35
N GLY A 511 23.27 -13.36 9.92
CA GLY A 511 22.50 -14.59 9.80
C GLY A 511 22.72 -15.35 8.49
N ALA A 512 23.48 -14.81 7.53
CA ALA A 512 23.82 -15.54 6.31
C ALA A 512 24.93 -16.57 6.61
N ARG A 513 24.57 -17.86 6.69
CA ARG A 513 25.49 -19.00 6.62
C ARG A 513 25.19 -19.84 5.41
#